data_AF-A0A8C6LLV1-F1
#
_entry.id   AF-A0A8C6LLV1-F1
#
_cell.length_a   1.000
_cell.length_b   1.000
_cell.length_c   1.000
_cell.angle_alpha   90.00
_cell.angle_beta   90.00
_cell.angle_gamma   90.00
#
_symmetry.space_group_name_H-M   'P 1'
#
loop_
_entity.id
_entity.type
_entity.pdbx_description
1 polymer ?
#
loop_
_entity_poly.entity_id
_entity_poly.type
_entity_poly.pdbx_seq_one_letter_code
_entity_poly.pdbx_strand_id
1 'polypeptide(L)'
;MIEDKGHRVTDYFVVAGLTDKSTSLEQDLSETKSSGPKAPITDLAVINRSAGETVPEGFTCIENTYSGQPANLNHGSLKSPELFLCYKRGRGKPPLTDIGVLYEGKERLIQGCEVIKATPYGRCANVNNSSTTSQRIFITLRRAHPVQPQNSLAVTDICVIIASKGETPPHTFCKVEKNLNCGMWGSSVFLCYKKSVSASNSISYKAGLIFRYPEEDYESFPLSESVPLFCLPMGAKIECWAPNTRDPLPVFSTFVLTISSGEKVYGSAIQFYESYSINLLSEKQKIQLGLLTAVEKKVIPNRSVNTNKCICLLSRWPFFESFRKFLMFIYKLSVSGPHPLPIEKHISHFMHNVSFPSPQRPRILVQLSVHDTLILSQPVCTPLPLRYFSLYNFALLLISSVVSCSLKASEI
;
A
#
# COMPACT_ATOMS: atom_id res chain seq x y z
N MET A 1 -14.09 34.93 15.24
CA MET A 1 -14.05 34.93 13.76
C MET A 1 -13.16 36.08 13.33
N ILE A 2 -12.27 35.84 12.37
CA ILE A 2 -11.26 36.83 11.95
C ILE A 2 -11.74 37.59 10.71
N GLU A 3 -11.63 38.92 10.70
CA GLU A 3 -11.91 39.77 9.54
C GLU A 3 -10.99 39.47 8.34
N ASP A 4 -11.52 39.54 7.12
CA ASP A 4 -10.78 39.23 5.89
C ASP A 4 -9.86 40.40 5.50
N LYS A 5 -8.54 40.25 5.71
CA LYS A 5 -7.53 41.21 5.25
C LYS A 5 -7.00 40.79 3.88
N GLY A 6 -7.42 41.48 2.82
CA GLY A 6 -6.80 41.46 1.49
C GLY A 6 -6.60 40.08 0.85
N HIS A 7 -5.92 40.04 -0.31
CA HIS A 7 -5.51 38.78 -0.91
C HIS A 7 -4.33 38.19 -0.13
N ARG A 8 -4.49 36.95 0.33
CA ARG A 8 -3.46 36.17 1.05
C ARG A 8 -3.00 34.98 0.23
N VAL A 9 -1.78 34.54 0.47
CA VAL A 9 -1.17 33.41 -0.25
C VAL A 9 -1.79 32.08 0.22
N THR A 10 -1.98 31.92 1.52
CA THR A 10 -2.57 30.73 2.15
C THR A 10 -3.56 31.17 3.23
N ASP A 11 -4.66 30.44 3.34
CA ASP A 11 -5.70 30.68 4.33
C ASP A 11 -5.49 29.81 5.58
N TYR A 12 -5.21 28.51 5.42
CA TYR A 12 -4.96 27.61 6.54
C TYR A 12 -3.71 26.74 6.36
N PHE A 13 -3.01 26.50 7.47
CA PHE A 13 -2.10 25.39 7.65
C PHE A 13 -2.75 24.37 8.58
N VAL A 14 -2.81 23.11 8.17
CA VAL A 14 -3.43 22.04 8.95
C VAL A 14 -2.53 20.83 9.06
N VAL A 15 -2.66 20.12 10.18
CA VAL A 15 -2.08 18.79 10.39
C VAL A 15 -3.23 17.82 10.58
N ALA A 16 -3.30 16.82 9.71
CA ALA A 16 -4.29 15.75 9.75
C ALA A 16 -3.62 14.41 10.08
N GLY A 17 -4.34 13.53 10.77
CA GLY A 17 -3.83 12.22 11.19
C GLY A 17 -4.75 11.54 12.18
N LEU A 18 -4.19 10.63 12.97
CA LEU A 18 -4.89 9.97 14.06
C LEU A 18 -5.11 10.96 15.22
N THR A 19 -6.34 11.02 15.75
CA THR A 19 -6.68 11.81 16.94
C THR A 19 -7.35 10.94 18.00
N ASP A 20 -7.45 11.42 19.23
CA ASP A 20 -8.13 10.70 20.32
C ASP A 20 -9.64 10.48 20.05
N LYS A 21 -10.22 11.26 19.13
CA LYS A 21 -11.63 11.15 18.72
C LYS A 21 -11.82 10.27 17.48
N SER A 22 -10.74 9.75 16.89
CA SER A 22 -10.81 8.94 15.68
C SER A 22 -11.47 7.59 15.94
N THR A 23 -12.54 7.28 15.19
CA THR A 23 -13.23 5.99 15.23
C THR A 23 -12.59 4.98 14.28
N SER A 24 -12.67 3.68 14.62
CA SER A 24 -12.15 2.60 13.76
C SER A 24 -13.03 2.44 12.52
N LEU A 25 -12.41 2.41 11.34
CA LEU A 25 -13.13 2.20 10.07
C LEU A 25 -13.64 0.75 9.93
N GLU A 26 -13.10 -0.20 10.71
CA GLU A 26 -13.55 -1.60 10.69
C GLU A 26 -14.87 -1.82 11.45
N GLN A 27 -15.21 -0.95 12.40
CA GLN A 27 -16.48 -1.04 13.15
C GLN A 27 -17.69 -0.55 12.34
N ASP A 28 -17.48 0.37 11.39
CA ASP A 28 -18.56 0.89 10.52
C ASP A 28 -18.93 -0.09 9.38
N LEU A 29 -18.15 -1.14 9.15
CA LEU A 29 -18.31 -2.11 8.05
C LEU A 29 -18.96 -3.44 8.49
N SER A 30 -19.59 -3.50 9.66
CA SER A 30 -20.23 -4.72 10.15
C SER A 30 -21.49 -5.09 9.36
N GLU A 31 -21.32 -5.74 8.20
CA GLU A 31 -22.32 -6.68 7.64
C GLU A 31 -21.79 -7.60 6.52
N THR A 32 -20.56 -7.43 6.02
CA THR A 32 -19.94 -8.41 5.11
C THR A 32 -18.74 -9.07 5.75
N LYS A 33 -18.82 -10.40 5.96
CA LYS A 33 -17.70 -11.25 6.39
C LYS A 33 -16.52 -11.10 5.42
N SER A 34 -15.62 -10.17 5.66
CA SER A 34 -14.31 -10.14 5.05
C SER A 34 -13.28 -10.33 6.15
N SER A 35 -12.59 -11.48 6.14
CA SER A 35 -11.38 -11.63 6.94
C SER A 35 -10.45 -10.48 6.57
N GLY A 36 -9.87 -9.79 7.56
CA GLY A 36 -8.89 -8.73 7.32
C GLY A 36 -7.76 -9.14 6.35
N PRO A 37 -6.90 -8.19 5.96
CA PRO A 37 -5.91 -8.42 4.90
C PRO A 37 -5.09 -9.70 5.13
N LYS A 38 -5.23 -10.67 4.21
CA LYS A 38 -4.53 -11.96 4.30
C LYS A 38 -3.02 -11.72 4.29
N ALA A 39 -2.30 -12.39 5.19
CA ALA A 39 -0.84 -12.35 5.18
C ALA A 39 -0.29 -12.87 3.83
N PRO A 40 0.86 -12.34 3.36
CA PRO A 40 1.48 -12.79 2.12
C PRO A 40 1.95 -14.24 2.24
N ILE A 41 2.18 -14.88 1.09
CA ILE A 41 2.69 -16.25 1.04
C ILE A 41 4.20 -16.21 1.28
N THR A 42 4.68 -17.01 2.23
CA THR A 42 6.09 -17.08 2.62
C THR A 42 6.76 -18.38 2.20
N ASP A 43 5.99 -19.46 2.03
CA ASP A 43 6.50 -20.78 1.68
C ASP A 43 5.59 -21.56 0.77
N LEU A 44 6.22 -22.52 0.09
CA LEU A 44 5.60 -23.53 -0.72
C LEU A 44 6.16 -24.90 -0.32
N ALA A 45 5.31 -25.92 -0.45
CA ALA A 45 5.70 -27.31 -0.31
C ALA A 45 4.95 -28.15 -1.34
N VAL A 46 5.57 -29.19 -1.85
CA VAL A 46 4.91 -30.22 -2.64
C VAL A 46 4.72 -31.44 -1.77
N ILE A 47 3.52 -32.02 -1.77
CA ILE A 47 3.22 -33.27 -1.07
C ILE A 47 2.78 -34.35 -2.05
N ASN A 48 3.06 -35.60 -1.72
CA ASN A 48 2.62 -36.78 -2.45
C ASN A 48 1.56 -37.55 -1.66
N ARG A 49 0.28 -37.31 -1.99
CA ARG A 49 -0.84 -37.98 -1.31
C ARG A 49 -0.90 -39.47 -1.57
N SER A 50 -0.50 -39.92 -2.76
CA SER A 50 -0.43 -41.35 -3.08
C SER A 50 0.61 -42.11 -2.25
N ALA A 51 1.59 -41.39 -1.67
CA ALA A 51 2.58 -41.93 -0.74
C ALA A 51 2.19 -41.78 0.73
N GLY A 52 0.96 -41.35 1.03
CA GLY A 52 0.44 -41.13 2.39
C GLY A 52 0.91 -39.84 3.05
N GLU A 53 1.51 -38.91 2.30
CA GLU A 53 1.96 -37.62 2.87
C GLU A 53 0.77 -36.70 3.17
N THR A 54 0.78 -36.09 4.36
CA THR A 54 -0.27 -35.14 4.80
C THR A 54 0.22 -33.69 4.72
N VAL A 55 -0.72 -32.75 4.78
CA VAL A 55 -0.40 -31.31 4.74
C VAL A 55 0.47 -30.92 5.93
N PRO A 56 1.64 -30.29 5.73
CA PRO A 56 2.52 -29.90 6.83
C PRO A 56 1.89 -28.87 7.76
N GLU A 57 2.38 -28.79 9.00
CA GLU A 57 1.84 -27.88 10.00
C GLU A 57 1.87 -26.40 9.56
N GLY A 58 0.70 -25.77 9.61
CA GLY A 58 0.50 -24.37 9.22
C GLY A 58 0.50 -24.12 7.71
N PHE A 59 0.54 -25.16 6.88
CA PHE A 59 0.34 -25.04 5.43
C PHE A 59 -1.13 -25.25 5.05
N THR A 60 -1.52 -24.69 3.91
CA THR A 60 -2.80 -24.91 3.25
C THR A 60 -2.55 -25.61 1.92
N CYS A 61 -3.25 -26.71 1.66
CA CYS A 61 -3.18 -27.44 0.40
C CYS A 61 -4.12 -26.83 -0.64
N ILE A 62 -3.67 -26.73 -1.89
CA ILE A 62 -4.53 -26.44 -3.03
C ILE A 62 -5.09 -27.79 -3.49
N GLU A 63 -6.27 -28.15 -2.98
CA GLU A 63 -6.89 -29.45 -3.27
C GLU A 63 -7.66 -29.45 -4.59
N ASN A 64 -8.31 -28.33 -4.90
CA ASN A 64 -9.13 -28.18 -6.11
C ASN A 64 -8.71 -26.94 -6.92
N THR A 65 -8.92 -27.00 -8.23
CA THR A 65 -8.90 -25.84 -9.11
C THR A 65 -10.13 -24.97 -8.82
N TYR A 66 -10.16 -23.77 -9.39
CA TYR A 66 -11.30 -22.86 -9.19
C TYR A 66 -12.61 -23.41 -9.80
N SER A 67 -12.55 -24.40 -10.71
CA SER A 67 -13.72 -25.05 -11.28
C SER A 67 -14.15 -26.32 -10.51
N GLY A 68 -13.44 -26.67 -9.43
CA GLY A 68 -13.72 -27.84 -8.60
C GLY A 68 -12.97 -29.11 -9.02
N GLN A 69 -12.20 -29.10 -10.11
CA GLN A 69 -11.38 -30.26 -10.50
C GLN A 69 -10.27 -30.52 -9.46
N PRO A 70 -9.79 -31.75 -9.28
CA PRO A 70 -8.64 -32.02 -8.40
C PRO A 70 -7.39 -31.28 -8.92
N ALA A 71 -6.77 -30.45 -8.08
CA ALA A 71 -5.54 -29.71 -8.39
C ALA A 71 -4.28 -30.59 -8.33
N ASN A 72 -4.40 -31.84 -8.77
CA ASN A 72 -3.29 -32.78 -8.87
C ASN A 72 -2.33 -32.29 -9.97
N LEU A 73 -1.06 -32.07 -9.62
CA LEU A 73 -0.04 -31.60 -10.56
C LEU A 73 0.25 -32.61 -11.68
N ASN A 74 -0.14 -33.88 -11.51
CA ASN A 74 -0.10 -34.96 -12.51
C ASN A 74 -1.49 -35.33 -13.07
N HIS A 75 -2.46 -34.42 -13.03
CA HIS A 75 -3.84 -34.69 -13.43
C HIS A 75 -3.94 -35.41 -14.80
N GLY A 76 -4.71 -36.50 -14.86
CA GLY A 76 -4.95 -37.29 -16.07
C GLY A 76 -3.85 -38.29 -16.44
N SER A 77 -2.70 -38.29 -15.76
CA SER A 77 -1.61 -39.23 -16.05
C SER A 77 -1.87 -40.61 -15.43
N LEU A 78 -1.78 -41.67 -16.25
CA LEU A 78 -1.92 -43.07 -15.84
C LEU A 78 -0.81 -43.49 -14.86
N LYS A 79 -1.19 -44.18 -13.77
CA LYS A 79 -0.29 -44.70 -12.71
C LYS A 79 0.72 -43.64 -12.21
N SER A 80 0.28 -42.39 -12.12
CA SER A 80 1.10 -41.26 -11.69
C SER A 80 0.92 -41.00 -10.19
N PRO A 81 1.96 -40.48 -9.50
CA PRO A 81 1.81 -40.04 -8.12
C PRO A 81 0.90 -38.81 -8.05
N GLU A 82 0.03 -38.78 -7.05
CA GLU A 82 -0.86 -37.64 -6.81
C GLU A 82 -0.12 -36.56 -6.04
N LEU A 83 0.37 -35.56 -6.76
CA LEU A 83 1.16 -34.46 -6.23
C LEU A 83 0.31 -33.21 -6.07
N PHE A 84 0.43 -32.54 -4.93
CA PHE A 84 -0.32 -31.31 -4.64
C PHE A 84 0.61 -30.22 -4.13
N LEU A 85 0.27 -28.97 -4.47
CA LEU A 85 0.97 -27.79 -3.97
C LEU A 85 0.32 -27.30 -2.69
N CYS A 86 1.14 -27.07 -1.68
CA CYS A 86 0.76 -26.43 -0.43
C CYS A 86 1.48 -25.08 -0.30
N TYR A 87 0.86 -24.13 0.39
CA TYR A 87 1.45 -22.84 0.69
C TYR A 87 1.28 -22.47 2.16
N LYS A 88 2.19 -21.67 2.70
CA LYS A 88 2.08 -21.10 4.05
C LYS A 88 2.04 -19.58 3.96
N ARG A 89 1.11 -18.98 4.69
CA ARG A 89 1.01 -17.53 4.85
C ARG A 89 1.69 -17.11 6.14
N GLY A 90 2.34 -15.96 6.12
CA GLY A 90 3.02 -15.49 7.31
C GLY A 90 3.66 -14.13 7.14
N ARG A 91 4.11 -13.59 8.27
CA ARG A 91 4.88 -12.34 8.35
C ARG A 91 6.18 -12.52 9.14
N GLY A 92 6.54 -13.77 9.47
CA GLY A 92 7.73 -14.11 10.23
C GLY A 92 9.02 -14.11 9.40
N LYS A 93 8.91 -14.07 8.07
CA LYS A 93 10.05 -14.04 7.15
C LYS A 93 9.68 -13.33 5.85
N PRO A 94 10.66 -12.97 5.00
CA PRO A 94 10.40 -12.27 3.76
C PRO A 94 9.40 -13.03 2.87
N PRO A 95 8.40 -12.34 2.28
CA PRO A 95 7.40 -12.98 1.44
C PRO A 95 8.01 -13.46 0.11
N LEU A 96 7.27 -14.34 -0.58
CA LEU A 96 7.60 -14.71 -1.94
C LEU A 96 7.28 -13.56 -2.89
N THR A 97 8.17 -13.29 -3.83
CA THR A 97 7.99 -12.26 -4.89
C THR A 97 7.71 -12.86 -6.25
N ASP A 98 7.99 -14.15 -6.39
CA ASP A 98 7.90 -14.89 -7.64
C ASP A 98 7.76 -16.39 -7.37
N ILE A 99 7.07 -17.07 -8.26
CA ILE A 99 7.00 -18.53 -8.32
C ILE A 99 7.19 -18.93 -9.77
N GLY A 100 8.09 -19.88 -9.99
CA GLY A 100 8.43 -20.37 -11.31
C GLY A 100 8.46 -21.89 -11.38
N VAL A 101 8.79 -22.39 -12.55
CA VAL A 101 8.96 -23.82 -12.83
C VAL A 101 10.30 -23.99 -13.54
N LEU A 102 11.06 -24.99 -13.11
CA LEU A 102 12.36 -25.34 -13.67
C LEU A 102 12.28 -26.70 -14.36
N TYR A 103 12.65 -26.73 -15.63
CA TYR A 103 12.90 -27.93 -16.39
C TYR A 103 14.39 -28.29 -16.28
N GLU A 104 14.69 -29.23 -15.40
CA GLU A 104 16.07 -29.60 -15.11
C GLU A 104 16.80 -30.07 -16.38
N GLY A 105 18.00 -29.54 -16.62
CA GLY A 105 18.81 -29.85 -17.81
C GLY A 105 18.49 -29.04 -19.06
N LYS A 106 17.30 -28.43 -19.17
CA LYS A 106 16.95 -27.58 -20.33
C LYS A 106 17.29 -26.10 -20.13
N GLU A 107 17.29 -25.66 -18.88
CA GLU A 107 17.51 -24.25 -18.55
C GLU A 107 18.27 -24.10 -17.23
N ARG A 108 18.86 -22.93 -17.04
CA ARG A 108 19.54 -22.57 -15.79
C ARG A 108 18.53 -21.99 -14.80
N LEU A 109 18.77 -22.27 -13.52
CA LEU A 109 18.04 -21.64 -12.43
C LEU A 109 18.22 -20.12 -12.48
N ILE A 110 17.11 -19.38 -12.45
CA ILE A 110 17.12 -17.93 -12.40
C ILE A 110 17.81 -17.47 -11.10
N GLN A 111 18.68 -16.47 -11.19
CA GLN A 111 19.42 -15.95 -10.04
C GLN A 111 18.47 -15.50 -8.92
N GLY A 112 18.77 -15.92 -7.69
CA GLY A 112 17.97 -15.61 -6.50
C GLY A 112 16.71 -16.48 -6.33
N CYS A 113 16.45 -17.43 -7.24
CA CYS A 113 15.42 -18.44 -7.04
C CYS A 113 15.98 -19.67 -6.30
N GLU A 114 15.14 -20.27 -5.47
CA GLU A 114 15.37 -21.55 -4.79
C GLU A 114 14.51 -22.63 -5.46
N VAL A 115 14.98 -23.89 -5.45
CA VAL A 115 14.26 -25.03 -6.02
C VAL A 115 13.69 -25.90 -4.91
N ILE A 116 12.41 -26.26 -5.01
CA ILE A 116 11.79 -27.25 -4.12
C ILE A 116 12.19 -28.64 -4.64
N LYS A 117 13.29 -29.18 -4.11
CA LYS A 117 13.84 -30.48 -4.54
C LYS A 117 13.19 -31.68 -3.86
N ALA A 118 12.69 -31.48 -2.64
CA ALA A 118 12.13 -32.55 -1.83
C ALA A 118 10.80 -32.15 -1.20
N THR A 119 9.94 -33.14 -0.98
CA THR A 119 8.73 -33.01 -0.15
C THR A 119 9.16 -32.80 1.30
N PRO A 120 8.28 -32.25 2.16
CA PRO A 120 8.52 -32.14 3.61
C PRO A 120 8.87 -33.48 4.29
N TYR A 121 8.59 -34.61 3.64
CA TYR A 121 8.87 -35.97 4.12
C TYR A 121 10.11 -36.60 3.48
N GLY A 122 10.93 -35.80 2.77
CA GLY A 122 12.22 -36.22 2.21
C GLY A 122 12.15 -36.94 0.87
N ARG A 123 10.97 -37.06 0.24
CA ARG A 123 10.84 -37.64 -1.11
C ARG A 123 11.21 -36.62 -2.18
N CYS A 124 11.52 -37.07 -3.39
CA CYS A 124 11.77 -36.16 -4.51
C CYS A 124 10.50 -35.38 -4.88
N ALA A 125 10.60 -34.05 -4.97
CA ALA A 125 9.50 -33.16 -5.36
C ALA A 125 9.44 -32.92 -6.89
N ASN A 126 9.94 -33.85 -7.68
CA ASN A 126 9.77 -33.82 -9.13
C ASN A 126 8.27 -33.96 -9.46
N VAL A 127 7.71 -32.93 -10.09
CA VAL A 127 6.28 -32.91 -10.42
C VAL A 127 5.96 -33.60 -11.74
N ASN A 128 6.97 -33.90 -12.56
CA ASN A 128 6.75 -34.58 -13.82
C ASN A 128 6.70 -36.11 -13.67
N ASN A 129 5.72 -36.73 -14.31
CA ASN A 129 5.58 -38.19 -14.40
C ASN A 129 5.98 -38.77 -15.79
N SER A 130 6.69 -38.01 -16.63
CA SER A 130 7.13 -38.50 -17.94
C SER A 130 8.28 -39.51 -17.81
N SER A 131 8.00 -40.77 -18.13
CA SER A 131 9.02 -41.84 -18.21
C SER A 131 9.88 -41.77 -19.47
N THR A 132 9.43 -41.07 -20.51
CA THR A 132 10.07 -41.05 -21.83
C THR A 132 11.14 -39.98 -21.98
N THR A 133 11.06 -38.88 -21.22
CA THR A 133 11.94 -37.72 -21.40
C THR A 133 13.05 -37.59 -20.36
N SER A 134 13.05 -38.43 -19.32
CA SER A 134 13.89 -38.31 -18.09
C SER A 134 13.93 -36.90 -17.47
N GLN A 135 13.03 -36.00 -17.91
CA GLN A 135 13.10 -34.59 -17.66
C GLN A 135 12.42 -34.31 -16.32
N ARG A 136 13.21 -33.91 -15.32
CA ARG A 136 12.67 -33.55 -14.00
C ARG A 136 12.13 -32.12 -14.04
N ILE A 137 10.93 -31.92 -13.51
CA ILE A 137 10.29 -30.61 -13.40
C ILE A 137 10.16 -30.29 -11.93
N PHE A 138 10.63 -29.11 -11.53
CA PHE A 138 10.57 -28.65 -10.14
C PHE A 138 9.92 -27.28 -10.05
N ILE A 139 9.24 -27.03 -8.93
CA ILE A 139 8.74 -25.70 -8.60
C ILE A 139 9.89 -24.88 -8.00
N THR A 140 9.98 -23.62 -8.40
CA THR A 140 10.97 -22.67 -7.91
C THR A 140 10.27 -21.49 -7.25
N LEU A 141 10.93 -20.88 -6.27
CA LEU A 141 10.42 -19.71 -5.57
C LEU A 141 11.51 -18.65 -5.45
N ARG A 142 11.11 -17.38 -5.43
CA ARG A 142 12.02 -16.27 -5.13
C ARG A 142 11.52 -15.54 -3.90
N ARG A 143 12.33 -15.52 -2.85
CA ARG A 143 12.05 -14.71 -1.66
C ARG A 143 12.45 -13.27 -1.90
N ALA A 144 11.67 -12.38 -1.29
CA ALA A 144 12.01 -10.97 -1.27
C ALA A 144 13.30 -10.74 -0.45
N HIS A 145 14.03 -9.68 -0.78
CA HIS A 145 15.20 -9.27 0.00
C HIS A 145 14.78 -8.90 1.45
N PRO A 146 15.59 -9.14 2.49
CA PRO A 146 15.21 -8.81 3.88
C PRO A 146 14.90 -7.33 4.10
N VAL A 147 15.58 -6.45 3.37
CA VAL A 147 15.33 -5.00 3.35
C VAL A 147 14.39 -4.67 2.18
N GLN A 148 13.21 -4.14 2.47
CA GLN A 148 12.18 -3.81 1.47
C GLN A 148 11.52 -2.45 1.72
N PRO A 149 11.03 -1.79 0.66
CA PRO A 149 10.07 -0.71 0.80
C PRO A 149 8.71 -1.25 1.25
N GLN A 150 7.93 -0.42 1.95
CA GLN A 150 6.61 -0.77 2.49
C GLN A 150 5.64 -1.32 1.42
N ASN A 151 5.62 -0.72 0.22
CA ASN A 151 4.68 -1.06 -0.85
C ASN A 151 5.24 -2.14 -1.80
N SER A 152 6.09 -3.04 -1.30
CA SER A 152 6.65 -4.11 -2.12
C SER A 152 5.56 -5.09 -2.55
N LEU A 153 5.70 -5.57 -3.79
CA LEU A 153 4.82 -6.57 -4.36
C LEU A 153 5.21 -7.96 -3.86
N ALA A 154 4.23 -8.68 -3.32
CA ALA A 154 4.37 -10.05 -2.84
C ALA A 154 3.34 -10.97 -3.53
N VAL A 155 3.65 -12.26 -3.53
CA VAL A 155 2.70 -13.29 -3.93
C VAL A 155 1.64 -13.42 -2.85
N THR A 156 0.41 -13.09 -3.20
CA THR A 156 -0.72 -13.10 -2.27
C THR A 156 -1.64 -14.25 -2.48
N ASP A 157 -1.73 -14.85 -3.67
CA ASP A 157 -2.57 -16.01 -3.92
C ASP A 157 -1.95 -16.91 -4.98
N ILE A 158 -2.29 -18.18 -4.94
CA ILE A 158 -1.82 -19.21 -5.87
C ILE A 158 -2.99 -20.09 -6.23
N CYS A 159 -3.10 -20.45 -7.50
CA CYS A 159 -4.02 -21.49 -7.94
C CYS A 159 -3.35 -22.37 -9.00
N VAL A 160 -3.93 -23.55 -9.19
CA VAL A 160 -3.57 -24.47 -10.27
C VAL A 160 -4.72 -24.45 -11.27
N ILE A 161 -4.38 -24.49 -12.56
CA ILE A 161 -5.36 -24.61 -13.64
C ILE A 161 -5.06 -25.83 -14.52
N ILE A 162 -6.11 -26.42 -15.08
CA ILE A 162 -6.05 -27.51 -16.05
C ILE A 162 -6.54 -26.99 -17.40
N ALA A 163 -5.61 -26.49 -18.21
CA ALA A 163 -5.93 -25.83 -19.48
C ALA A 163 -6.61 -26.78 -20.48
N SER A 164 -6.30 -28.07 -20.45
CA SER A 164 -6.97 -29.09 -21.30
C SER A 164 -8.44 -29.32 -20.93
N LYS A 165 -8.91 -28.82 -19.78
CA LYS A 165 -10.32 -28.78 -19.38
C LYS A 165 -10.98 -27.43 -19.67
N GLY A 166 -10.31 -26.54 -20.41
CA GLY A 166 -10.81 -25.21 -20.75
C GLY A 166 -10.60 -24.16 -19.66
N GLU A 167 -9.84 -24.48 -18.60
CA GLU A 167 -9.56 -23.51 -17.55
C GLU A 167 -8.55 -22.45 -18.01
N THR A 168 -8.79 -21.20 -17.62
CA THR A 168 -7.95 -20.05 -17.88
C THR A 168 -7.51 -19.40 -16.57
N PRO A 169 -6.37 -18.67 -16.56
CA PRO A 169 -5.93 -17.97 -15.36
C PRO A 169 -7.01 -16.99 -14.87
N PRO A 170 -7.34 -16.98 -13.57
CA PRO A 170 -8.30 -16.02 -13.02
C PRO A 170 -7.85 -14.56 -13.23
N HIS A 171 -8.81 -13.63 -13.20
CA HIS A 171 -8.52 -12.20 -13.34
C HIS A 171 -7.46 -11.74 -12.32
N THR A 172 -6.46 -10.98 -12.78
CA THR A 172 -5.24 -10.53 -12.03
C THR A 172 -4.18 -11.59 -11.71
N PHE A 173 -4.35 -12.86 -12.08
CA PHE A 173 -3.35 -13.89 -11.88
C PHE A 173 -2.37 -13.95 -13.06
N CYS A 174 -1.08 -14.08 -12.74
CA CYS A 174 -0.02 -14.40 -13.69
C CYS A 174 0.04 -15.92 -13.86
N LYS A 175 0.01 -16.40 -15.10
CA LYS A 175 0.26 -17.80 -15.44
C LYS A 175 1.76 -18.03 -15.63
N VAL A 176 2.29 -19.10 -15.03
CA VAL A 176 3.63 -19.58 -15.35
C VAL A 176 3.52 -20.39 -16.65
N GLU A 177 4.17 -19.94 -17.72
CA GLU A 177 4.08 -20.55 -19.06
C GLU A 177 4.93 -21.84 -19.19
N LYS A 178 4.74 -22.76 -18.25
CA LYS A 178 5.37 -24.09 -18.23
C LYS A 178 4.38 -25.12 -17.72
N ASN A 179 4.16 -26.15 -18.53
CA ASN A 179 3.31 -27.27 -18.16
C ASN A 179 4.01 -28.13 -17.09
N LEU A 180 3.31 -28.39 -15.99
CA LEU A 180 3.81 -29.21 -14.89
C LEU A 180 3.70 -30.71 -15.18
N ASN A 181 2.82 -31.10 -16.10
CA ASN A 181 2.54 -32.49 -16.45
C ASN A 181 2.85 -32.79 -17.92
N CYS A 182 4.06 -33.30 -18.18
CA CYS A 182 4.50 -33.67 -19.53
C CYS A 182 4.37 -35.18 -19.80
N GLY A 183 3.44 -35.87 -19.10
CA GLY A 183 3.12 -37.26 -19.38
C GLY A 183 2.40 -37.43 -20.72
N MET A 184 2.58 -38.58 -21.38
CA MET A 184 2.00 -38.87 -22.70
C MET A 184 0.46 -38.73 -22.77
N TRP A 185 -0.22 -38.96 -21.64
CA TRP A 185 -1.67 -38.85 -21.49
C TRP A 185 -2.06 -37.79 -20.43
N GLY A 186 -1.10 -36.96 -20.04
CA GLY A 186 -1.27 -35.96 -18.99
C GLY A 186 -2.11 -34.79 -19.45
N SER A 187 -2.94 -34.26 -18.56
CA SER A 187 -3.60 -32.96 -18.77
C SER A 187 -2.57 -31.83 -18.75
N SER A 188 -2.86 -30.73 -19.44
CA SER A 188 -2.00 -29.54 -19.42
C SER A 188 -2.23 -28.75 -18.13
N VAL A 189 -1.36 -28.95 -17.14
CA VAL A 189 -1.48 -28.36 -15.80
C VAL A 189 -0.54 -27.17 -15.65
N PHE A 190 -1.04 -26.03 -15.21
CA PHE A 190 -0.25 -24.81 -15.04
C PHE A 190 -0.44 -24.19 -13.66
N LEU A 191 0.63 -23.58 -13.17
CA LEU A 191 0.62 -22.77 -11.96
C LEU A 191 0.25 -21.33 -12.30
N CYS A 192 -0.64 -20.74 -11.52
CA CYS A 192 -0.96 -19.33 -11.58
C CYS A 192 -0.79 -18.68 -10.20
N TYR A 193 -0.35 -17.44 -10.15
CA TYR A 193 -0.23 -16.71 -8.89
C TYR A 193 -0.60 -15.24 -9.05
N LYS A 194 -1.13 -14.64 -7.98
CA LYS A 194 -1.44 -13.21 -7.92
C LYS A 194 -0.33 -12.49 -7.17
N LYS A 195 0.12 -11.37 -7.74
CA LYS A 195 1.09 -10.48 -7.13
C LYS A 195 0.43 -9.14 -6.81
N SER A 196 0.41 -8.75 -5.55
CA SER A 196 -0.12 -7.45 -5.13
C SER A 196 0.71 -6.86 -3.99
N VAL A 197 0.46 -5.61 -3.65
CA VAL A 197 1.13 -4.95 -2.52
C VAL A 197 0.86 -5.76 -1.27
N SER A 198 1.93 -6.16 -0.56
CA SER A 198 1.80 -6.84 0.71
C SER A 198 1.15 -5.90 1.70
N ALA A 199 -0.13 -6.13 2.04
CA ALA A 199 -0.83 -5.32 3.02
C ALA A 199 -0.04 -5.27 4.33
N SER A 200 0.33 -4.09 4.82
CA SER A 200 0.93 -3.94 6.15
C SER A 200 -0.08 -4.41 7.21
N ASN A 201 0.42 -4.87 8.36
CA ASN A 201 -0.46 -5.11 9.50
C ASN A 201 -0.87 -3.74 10.00
N SER A 202 -2.08 -3.31 9.67
CA SER A 202 -2.55 -1.96 9.95
C SER A 202 -3.95 -1.97 10.56
N ILE A 203 -4.21 -1.00 11.42
CA ILE A 203 -5.55 -0.66 11.91
C ILE A 203 -5.91 0.70 11.34
N SER A 204 -7.07 0.81 10.71
CA SER A 204 -7.49 2.03 10.00
C SER A 204 -8.56 2.77 10.79
N TYR A 205 -8.43 4.09 10.84
CA TYR A 205 -9.28 5.02 11.59
C TYR A 205 -9.71 6.18 10.70
N LYS A 206 -10.83 6.81 11.05
CA LYS A 206 -11.23 8.08 10.45
C LYS A 206 -10.17 9.13 10.77
N ALA A 207 -9.62 9.76 9.73
CA ALA A 207 -8.66 10.84 9.89
C ALA A 207 -9.33 12.05 10.56
N GLY A 208 -8.62 12.64 11.53
CA GLY A 208 -9.03 13.84 12.22
C GLY A 208 -8.04 14.98 12.01
N LEU A 209 -8.45 16.17 12.45
CA LEU A 209 -7.60 17.35 12.48
C LEU A 209 -6.82 17.36 13.81
N ILE A 210 -5.50 17.20 13.74
CA ILE A 210 -4.59 17.23 14.89
C ILE A 210 -4.30 18.69 15.28
N PHE A 211 -4.03 19.52 14.28
CA PHE A 211 -3.68 20.92 14.47
C PHE A 211 -4.18 21.75 13.31
N ARG A 212 -4.53 23.02 13.58
CA ARG A 212 -4.86 24.01 12.56
C ARG A 212 -4.31 25.37 12.95
N TYR A 213 -3.95 26.15 11.94
CA TYR A 213 -3.59 27.54 12.07
C TYR A 213 -4.16 28.33 10.89
N PRO A 214 -4.86 29.46 11.13
CA PRO A 214 -5.29 29.95 12.44
C PRO A 214 -6.26 29.01 13.17
N GLU A 215 -6.38 29.19 14.49
CA GLU A 215 -7.28 28.41 15.34
C GLU A 215 -8.75 28.71 15.06
N GLU A 216 -9.08 29.97 14.78
CA GLU A 216 -10.41 30.41 14.41
C GLU A 216 -10.60 30.44 12.90
N ASP A 217 -11.87 30.29 12.47
CA ASP A 217 -12.26 30.45 11.08
C ASP A 217 -12.29 31.92 10.64
N TYR A 218 -11.98 32.15 9.37
CA TYR A 218 -12.33 33.37 8.66
C TYR A 218 -13.80 33.33 8.26
N GLU A 219 -14.51 34.45 8.42
CA GLU A 219 -15.96 34.54 8.10
C GLU A 219 -16.25 34.18 6.64
N SER A 220 -15.40 34.66 5.72
CA SER A 220 -15.52 34.43 4.29
C SER A 220 -14.93 33.11 3.82
N PHE A 221 -14.26 32.35 4.69
CA PHE A 221 -13.55 31.14 4.31
C PHE A 221 -13.47 30.13 5.47
N PRO A 222 -14.59 29.57 5.92
CA PRO A 222 -14.60 28.61 7.03
C PRO A 222 -13.89 27.31 6.67
N LEU A 223 -13.22 26.69 7.64
CA LEU A 223 -12.51 25.43 7.42
C LEU A 223 -13.51 24.27 7.37
N SER A 224 -13.59 23.56 6.24
CA SER A 224 -14.46 22.40 6.11
C SER A 224 -14.01 21.23 7.00
N GLU A 225 -14.95 20.62 7.73
CA GLU A 225 -14.71 19.39 8.52
C GLU A 225 -14.26 18.19 7.67
N SER A 226 -14.47 18.25 6.36
CA SER A 226 -14.05 17.20 5.43
C SER A 226 -12.54 17.22 5.11
N VAL A 227 -11.83 18.30 5.42
CA VAL A 227 -10.40 18.48 5.07
C VAL A 227 -9.51 17.29 5.47
N PRO A 228 -9.63 16.68 6.67
CA PRO A 228 -8.83 15.51 7.04
C PRO A 228 -9.01 14.31 6.09
N LEU A 229 -10.22 14.12 5.54
CA LEU A 229 -10.50 13.06 4.55
C LEU A 229 -9.68 13.27 3.27
N PHE A 230 -9.52 14.50 2.82
CA PHE A 230 -8.74 14.80 1.62
C PHE A 230 -7.23 14.78 1.87
N CYS A 231 -6.81 15.08 3.10
CA CYS A 231 -5.42 14.94 3.53
C CYS A 231 -5.00 13.46 3.60
N LEU A 232 -5.88 12.58 4.09
CA LEU A 232 -5.67 11.15 4.24
C LEU A 232 -6.89 10.36 3.72
N PRO A 233 -7.03 10.17 2.38
CA PRO A 233 -8.22 9.57 1.77
C PRO A 233 -8.47 8.13 2.19
N MET A 234 -7.41 7.40 2.55
CA MET A 234 -7.49 6.03 3.05
C MET A 234 -7.57 5.95 4.58
N GLY A 235 -7.87 7.08 5.24
CA GLY A 235 -7.91 7.21 6.69
C GLY A 235 -6.52 7.34 7.34
N ALA A 236 -6.54 7.60 8.64
CA ALA A 236 -5.37 7.49 9.50
C ALA A 236 -5.15 6.01 9.83
N LYS A 237 -3.90 5.58 9.87
CA LYS A 237 -3.52 4.18 10.08
C LYS A 237 -2.47 4.10 11.17
N ILE A 238 -2.61 3.07 12.00
CA ILE A 238 -1.51 2.58 12.82
C ILE A 238 -1.00 1.33 12.14
N GLU A 239 0.28 1.30 11.79
CA GLU A 239 0.89 0.20 11.05
C GLU A 239 2.05 -0.41 11.83
N CYS A 240 2.12 -1.73 11.83
CA CYS A 240 3.27 -2.48 12.27
C CYS A 240 4.12 -2.86 11.06
N TRP A 241 5.37 -2.41 11.06
CA TRP A 241 6.31 -2.71 9.99
C TRP A 241 7.23 -3.88 10.36
N ALA A 242 7.63 -4.62 9.33
CA ALA A 242 8.59 -5.70 9.47
C ALA A 242 9.97 -5.16 9.88
N PRO A 243 10.82 -6.01 10.48
CA PRO A 243 12.21 -5.63 10.72
C PRO A 243 12.88 -5.20 9.41
N ASN A 244 13.63 -4.10 9.44
CA ASN A 244 14.37 -3.56 8.29
C ASN A 244 13.50 -3.00 7.14
N THR A 245 12.21 -2.69 7.37
CA THR A 245 11.45 -1.85 6.45
C THR A 245 12.08 -0.46 6.39
N ARG A 246 12.33 0.04 5.18
CA ARG A 246 12.82 1.42 5.00
C ARG A 246 11.70 2.41 5.23
N ASP A 247 12.02 3.53 5.87
CA ASP A 247 11.08 4.64 6.01
C ASP A 247 10.66 5.15 4.63
N PRO A 248 9.34 5.24 4.36
CA PRO A 248 8.84 5.78 3.11
C PRO A 248 9.14 7.28 3.04
N LEU A 249 9.51 7.74 1.84
CA LEU A 249 9.66 9.16 1.57
C LEU A 249 8.29 9.86 1.62
N PRO A 250 8.24 11.14 2.01
CA PRO A 250 7.00 11.90 2.00
C PRO A 250 6.39 11.99 0.61
N VAL A 251 5.07 11.84 0.55
CA VAL A 251 4.31 11.87 -0.69
C VAL A 251 3.53 13.18 -0.78
N PHE A 252 3.74 13.93 -1.86
CA PHE A 252 2.99 15.15 -2.14
C PHE A 252 1.70 14.84 -2.89
N SER A 253 0.60 15.46 -2.49
CA SER A 253 -0.70 15.34 -3.14
C SER A 253 -1.44 16.67 -3.14
N THR A 254 -2.37 16.84 -4.09
CA THR A 254 -3.21 18.04 -4.22
C THR A 254 -4.67 17.65 -4.32
N PHE A 255 -5.57 18.47 -3.80
CA PHE A 255 -7.01 18.29 -3.94
C PHE A 255 -7.73 19.63 -4.10
N VAL A 256 -8.98 19.58 -4.56
CA VAL A 256 -9.84 20.77 -4.68
C VAL A 256 -11.17 20.47 -4.02
N LEU A 257 -11.58 21.34 -3.11
CA LEU A 257 -12.90 21.30 -2.46
C LEU A 257 -13.76 22.42 -3.02
N THR A 258 -15.06 22.19 -3.10
CA THR A 258 -16.03 23.26 -3.27
C THR A 258 -16.75 23.43 -1.94
N ILE A 259 -16.61 24.60 -1.33
CA ILE A 259 -17.33 24.91 -0.07
C ILE A 259 -18.77 25.32 -0.37
N SER A 260 -19.59 25.44 0.68
CA SER A 260 -21.02 25.77 0.55
C SER A 260 -21.29 27.10 -0.16
N SER A 261 -20.33 28.04 -0.16
CA SER A 261 -20.42 29.28 -0.93
C SER A 261 -20.27 29.10 -2.45
N GLY A 262 -19.92 27.90 -2.93
CA GLY A 262 -19.61 27.63 -4.33
C GLY A 262 -18.16 27.95 -4.72
N GLU A 263 -17.36 28.51 -3.82
CA GLU A 263 -15.95 28.80 -4.05
C GLU A 263 -15.07 27.55 -3.99
N LYS A 264 -13.98 27.56 -4.76
CA LYS A 264 -12.98 26.48 -4.78
C LYS A 264 -11.88 26.72 -3.75
N VAL A 265 -11.58 25.69 -2.99
CA VAL A 265 -10.47 25.61 -2.04
C VAL A 265 -9.43 24.65 -2.57
N TYR A 266 -8.21 25.13 -2.77
CA TYR A 266 -7.09 24.33 -3.25
C TYR A 266 -6.26 23.84 -2.07
N GLY A 267 -6.14 22.52 -1.93
CA GLY A 267 -5.31 21.87 -0.92
C GLY A 267 -4.01 21.34 -1.51
N SER A 268 -2.90 21.61 -0.83
CA SER A 268 -1.59 21.01 -1.09
C SER A 268 -1.12 20.31 0.16
N ALA A 269 -0.81 19.03 0.06
CA ALA A 269 -0.60 18.15 1.20
C ALA A 269 0.69 17.34 1.04
N ILE A 270 1.39 17.11 2.16
CA ILE A 270 2.47 16.14 2.26
C ILE A 270 2.11 15.12 3.31
N GLN A 271 2.03 13.87 2.88
CA GLN A 271 1.81 12.71 3.73
C GLN A 271 3.15 12.05 4.05
N PHE A 272 3.35 11.71 5.31
CA PHE A 272 4.55 11.06 5.81
C PHE A 272 4.20 10.16 6.99
N TYR A 273 5.16 9.34 7.42
CA TYR A 273 5.01 8.49 8.59
C TYR A 273 5.89 8.99 9.73
N GLU A 274 5.43 8.72 10.94
CA GLU A 274 6.20 8.94 12.17
C GLU A 274 6.02 7.74 13.12
N SER A 275 6.94 7.61 14.08
CA SER A 275 6.86 6.55 15.08
C SER A 275 5.66 6.74 16.00
N TYR A 276 4.93 5.66 16.25
CA TYR A 276 3.79 5.62 17.15
C TYR A 276 4.12 4.79 18.39
N SER A 277 3.81 5.34 19.57
CA SER A 277 4.16 4.70 20.85
C SER A 277 3.36 3.42 21.07
N ILE A 278 4.06 2.30 21.25
CA ILE A 278 3.47 0.98 21.53
C ILE A 278 2.65 0.99 22.83
N ASN A 279 3.00 1.88 23.78
CA ASN A 279 2.33 1.99 25.07
C ASN A 279 0.89 2.54 24.96
N LEU A 280 0.56 3.23 23.87
CA LEU A 280 -0.79 3.74 23.60
C LEU A 280 -1.73 2.67 23.03
N LEU A 281 -1.19 1.49 22.68
CA LEU A 281 -1.97 0.40 22.10
C LEU A 281 -2.60 -0.48 23.19
N SER A 282 -3.88 -0.78 23.02
CA SER A 282 -4.57 -1.85 23.74
C SER A 282 -4.02 -3.24 23.35
N GLU A 283 -4.20 -4.22 24.23
CA GLU A 283 -3.80 -5.61 23.95
C GLU A 283 -4.45 -6.18 22.68
N LYS A 284 -5.71 -5.82 22.42
CA LYS A 284 -6.41 -6.22 21.18
C LYS A 284 -5.71 -5.66 19.94
N GLN A 285 -5.35 -4.38 19.96
CA GLN A 285 -4.64 -3.73 18.86
C GLN A 285 -3.24 -4.32 18.67
N LYS A 286 -2.52 -4.64 19.76
CA LYS A 286 -1.20 -5.30 19.68
C LYS A 286 -1.29 -6.68 19.03
N ILE A 287 -2.32 -7.46 19.33
CA ILE A 287 -2.55 -8.76 18.67
C ILE A 287 -2.90 -8.56 17.20
N GLN A 288 -3.79 -7.63 16.85
CA GLN A 288 -4.18 -7.33 15.46
C GLN A 288 -3.01 -6.85 14.61
N LEU A 289 -2.15 -5.99 15.17
CA LEU A 289 -0.91 -5.52 14.55
C LEU A 289 0.16 -6.62 14.48
N GLY A 290 -0.06 -7.76 15.14
CA GLY A 290 0.89 -8.87 15.19
C GLY A 290 2.16 -8.51 15.96
N LEU A 291 2.06 -7.63 16.97
CA LEU A 291 3.13 -7.33 17.92
C LEU A 291 3.24 -8.41 18.99
N LEU A 292 2.13 -9.13 19.24
CA LEU A 292 2.05 -10.27 20.15
C LEU A 292 1.70 -11.54 19.38
N THR A 293 2.26 -12.69 19.79
CA THR A 293 1.82 -13.99 19.29
C THR A 293 0.39 -14.28 19.74
N ALA A 294 -0.48 -14.77 18.86
CA ALA A 294 -1.91 -14.98 19.18
C ALA A 294 -2.15 -15.97 20.33
N VAL A 295 -1.28 -16.99 20.48
CA VAL A 295 -1.43 -18.07 21.48
C VAL A 295 -0.72 -17.71 22.79
N GLU A 296 0.59 -17.46 22.73
CA GLU A 296 1.42 -17.26 23.95
C GLU A 296 1.52 -15.80 24.40
N LYS A 297 0.94 -14.86 23.65
CA LYS A 297 1.05 -13.40 23.87
C LYS A 297 2.49 -12.89 24.08
N LYS A 298 3.49 -13.57 23.51
CA LYS A 298 4.88 -13.12 23.53
C LYS A 298 5.10 -11.98 22.54
N VAL A 299 5.91 -11.00 22.95
CA VAL A 299 6.31 -9.87 22.11
C VAL A 299 7.18 -10.35 20.97
N ILE A 300 6.84 -9.95 19.75
CA ILE A 300 7.66 -10.22 18.57
C ILE A 300 8.69 -9.08 18.44
N PRO A 301 9.99 -9.37 18.57
CA PRO A 301 11.02 -8.33 18.63
C PRO A 301 11.23 -7.63 17.27
N ASN A 302 11.91 -6.48 17.30
CA ASN A 302 12.41 -5.74 16.14
C ASN A 302 11.35 -5.25 15.15
N ARG A 303 10.13 -5.01 15.61
CA ARG A 303 9.06 -4.39 14.82
C ARG A 303 8.87 -2.95 15.25
N SER A 304 8.71 -2.05 14.28
CA SER A 304 8.34 -0.66 14.54
C SER A 304 6.84 -0.47 14.32
N VAL A 305 6.25 0.43 15.11
CA VAL A 305 4.87 0.87 14.95
C VAL A 305 4.91 2.32 14.50
N ASN A 306 4.18 2.63 13.44
CA ASN A 306 4.17 3.95 12.83
C ASN A 306 2.75 4.38 12.52
N THR A 307 2.53 5.69 12.41
CA THR A 307 1.27 6.26 11.95
C THR A 307 1.50 7.24 10.81
N ASN A 308 0.55 7.32 9.88
CA ASN A 308 0.59 8.31 8.82
C ASN A 308 0.03 9.64 9.32
N LYS A 309 0.75 10.72 9.00
CA LYS A 309 0.34 12.11 9.21
C LYS A 309 0.41 12.87 7.91
N CYS A 310 -0.33 13.97 7.86
CA CYS A 310 -0.34 14.87 6.73
C CYS A 310 -0.26 16.32 7.20
N ILE A 311 0.66 17.09 6.63
CA ILE A 311 0.64 18.56 6.71
C ILE A 311 0.04 19.12 5.41
N CYS A 312 -0.83 20.12 5.50
CA CYS A 312 -1.54 20.66 4.35
C CYS A 312 -1.71 22.17 4.42
N LEU A 313 -1.55 22.82 3.27
CA LEU A 313 -1.89 24.22 3.05
C LEU A 313 -3.20 24.28 2.26
N LEU A 314 -4.15 25.09 2.74
CA LEU A 314 -5.38 25.43 2.05
C LEU A 314 -5.31 26.88 1.57
N SER A 315 -5.66 27.10 0.32
CA SER A 315 -5.66 28.43 -0.29
C SER A 315 -6.82 28.59 -1.27
N ARG A 316 -7.28 29.82 -1.45
CA ARG A 316 -8.10 30.23 -2.61
C ARG A 316 -7.34 30.15 -3.94
N TRP A 317 -6.02 29.96 -3.92
CA TRP A 317 -5.16 30.03 -5.09
C TRP A 317 -4.33 28.76 -5.32
N PRO A 318 -4.17 28.30 -6.57
CA PRO A 318 -3.52 27.03 -6.90
C PRO A 318 -1.98 27.14 -6.96
N PHE A 319 -1.32 27.64 -5.91
CA PHE A 319 0.16 27.73 -5.85
C PHE A 319 0.85 26.38 -5.54
N PHE A 320 0.40 25.29 -6.17
CA PHE A 320 0.74 23.91 -5.80
C PHE A 320 2.24 23.64 -5.72
N GLU A 321 3.04 24.09 -6.69
CA GLU A 321 4.48 23.83 -6.70
C GLU A 321 5.23 24.62 -5.62
N SER A 322 4.80 25.87 -5.37
CA SER A 322 5.35 26.69 -4.30
C SER A 322 4.99 26.11 -2.93
N PHE A 323 3.76 25.64 -2.76
CA PHE A 323 3.30 24.96 -1.55
C PHE A 323 3.99 23.62 -1.34
N ARG A 324 4.26 22.85 -2.40
CA ARG A 324 5.08 21.64 -2.33
C ARG A 324 6.45 21.92 -1.75
N LYS A 325 7.14 22.94 -2.28
CA LYS A 325 8.47 23.35 -1.80
C LYS A 325 8.43 23.79 -0.34
N PHE A 326 7.44 24.60 0.03
CA PHE A 326 7.26 25.05 1.41
C PHE A 326 6.99 23.89 2.38
N LEU A 327 6.01 23.04 2.06
CA LEU A 327 5.67 21.90 2.93
C LEU A 327 6.84 20.91 3.04
N MET A 328 7.59 20.66 1.96
CA MET A 328 8.79 19.81 2.01
C MET A 328 9.86 20.42 2.91
N PHE A 329 10.01 21.74 2.88
CA PHE A 329 10.90 22.47 3.79
C PHE A 329 10.45 22.32 5.25
N ILE A 330 9.16 22.50 5.55
CA ILE A 330 8.60 22.29 6.90
C ILE A 330 8.81 20.85 7.38
N TYR A 331 8.55 19.86 6.55
CA TYR A 331 8.80 18.45 6.88
C TYR A 331 10.29 18.19 7.15
N LYS A 332 11.20 18.71 6.33
CA LYS A 332 12.65 18.58 6.56
C LYS A 332 13.04 19.16 7.92
N LEU A 333 12.52 20.34 8.26
CA LEU A 333 12.79 20.96 9.57
C LEU A 333 12.26 20.11 10.73
N SER A 334 11.11 19.44 10.57
CA SER A 334 10.56 18.61 11.65
C SER A 334 11.37 17.35 11.94
N VAL A 335 12.19 16.89 10.99
CA VAL A 335 12.98 15.65 11.12
C VAL A 335 14.49 15.84 11.26
N SER A 336 15.02 17.06 11.06
CA SER A 336 16.48 17.33 11.00
C SER A 336 17.04 18.19 12.15
N GLY A 337 16.30 18.33 13.25
CA GLY A 337 16.65 19.21 14.37
C GLY A 337 17.97 18.90 15.09
N PRO A 338 18.48 19.83 15.93
CA PRO A 338 17.87 21.09 16.35
C PRO A 338 18.09 22.26 15.38
N HIS A 339 17.13 23.19 15.34
CA HIS A 339 17.18 24.39 14.50
C HIS A 339 17.12 25.67 15.36
N PRO A 340 17.73 26.79 14.90
CA PRO A 340 17.77 28.04 15.66
C PRO A 340 16.40 28.75 15.73
N LEU A 341 15.50 28.47 14.77
CA LEU A 341 14.16 29.04 14.74
C LEU A 341 13.12 27.92 14.88
N PRO A 342 12.04 28.15 15.65
CA PRO A 342 10.94 27.22 15.75
C PRO A 342 10.17 27.13 14.42
N ILE A 343 9.60 25.96 14.11
CA ILE A 343 8.88 25.68 12.85
C ILE A 343 7.68 26.62 12.70
N GLU A 344 7.02 26.95 13.81
CA GLU A 344 5.89 27.87 13.91
C GLU A 344 6.22 29.26 13.35
N LYS A 345 7.47 29.72 13.52
CA LYS A 345 7.90 31.02 12.96
C LYS A 345 7.95 30.99 11.43
N HIS A 346 8.35 29.87 10.84
CA HIS A 346 8.35 29.69 9.39
C HIS A 346 6.91 29.64 8.84
N ILE A 347 6.01 28.94 9.53
CA ILE A 347 4.58 28.87 9.18
C ILE A 347 3.93 30.24 9.27
N SER A 348 4.11 30.94 10.40
CA SER A 348 3.56 32.27 10.63
C SER A 348 4.07 33.28 9.61
N HIS A 349 5.38 33.31 9.35
CA HIS A 349 5.97 34.19 8.34
C HIS A 349 5.39 33.93 6.95
N PHE A 350 5.27 32.65 6.54
CA PHE A 350 4.75 32.29 5.23
C PHE A 350 3.29 32.70 5.05
N MET A 351 2.47 32.56 6.10
CA MET A 351 1.03 32.87 6.01
C MET A 351 0.73 34.37 6.12
N HIS A 352 1.47 35.11 6.93
CA HIS A 352 1.11 36.51 7.26
C HIS A 352 2.04 37.56 6.65
N ASN A 353 3.31 37.23 6.43
CA ASN A 353 4.31 38.22 6.02
C ASN A 353 4.67 38.12 4.53
N VAL A 354 4.40 36.98 3.90
CA VAL A 354 4.60 36.84 2.45
C VAL A 354 3.49 37.57 1.71
N SER A 355 3.88 38.58 0.94
CA SER A 355 2.94 39.36 0.13
C SER A 355 2.30 38.49 -0.96
N PHE A 356 1.07 38.83 -1.35
CA PHE A 356 0.40 38.20 -2.48
C PHE A 356 0.91 38.76 -3.81
N PRO A 357 1.16 37.93 -4.85
CA PRO A 357 1.64 38.41 -6.15
C PRO A 357 0.55 39.20 -6.88
N SER A 358 0.75 40.51 -6.99
CA SER A 358 -0.18 41.44 -7.63
C SER A 358 0.23 41.74 -9.08
N PRO A 359 -0.64 42.35 -9.90
CA PRO A 359 -0.24 42.84 -11.23
C PRO A 359 1.00 43.75 -11.21
N GLN A 360 1.17 44.56 -10.16
CA GLN A 360 2.34 45.44 -10.01
C GLN A 360 3.60 44.68 -9.57
N ARG A 361 3.43 43.58 -8.83
CA ARG A 361 4.51 42.70 -8.36
C ARG A 361 4.18 41.25 -8.68
N PRO A 362 4.31 40.82 -9.96
CA PRO A 362 3.78 39.55 -10.43
C PRO A 362 4.60 38.33 -9.98
N ARG A 363 5.80 38.53 -9.43
CA ARG A 363 6.68 37.47 -8.93
C ARG A 363 7.24 37.86 -7.58
N ILE A 364 7.05 36.99 -6.60
CA ILE A 364 7.52 37.17 -5.23
C ILE A 364 8.47 36.02 -4.92
N LEU A 365 9.74 36.36 -4.73
CA LEU A 365 10.75 35.45 -4.24
C LEU A 365 10.65 35.40 -2.71
N VAL A 366 10.43 34.20 -2.17
CA VAL A 366 10.37 33.94 -0.74
C VAL A 366 11.59 33.14 -0.35
N GLN A 367 12.35 33.67 0.61
CA GLN A 367 13.51 32.99 1.17
C GLN A 367 13.07 32.20 2.40
N LEU A 368 13.19 30.86 2.33
CA LEU A 368 12.81 29.96 3.43
C LEU A 368 13.98 29.69 4.37
N SER A 369 15.17 29.52 3.78
CA SER A 369 16.43 29.29 4.49
C SER A 369 17.60 29.91 3.70
N VAL A 370 18.83 29.73 4.17
CA VAL A 370 20.04 30.12 3.43
C VAL A 370 20.14 29.39 2.08
N HIS A 371 19.59 28.17 1.99
CA HIS A 371 19.71 27.30 0.81
C HIS A 371 18.39 27.16 0.03
N ASP A 372 17.24 27.36 0.69
CA ASP A 372 15.92 27.11 0.13
C ASP A 372 15.20 28.42 -0.21
N THR A 373 14.77 28.54 -1.46
CA THR A 373 13.92 29.63 -1.93
C THR A 373 12.74 29.08 -2.72
N LEU A 374 11.63 29.82 -2.74
CA LEU A 374 10.49 29.54 -3.62
C LEU A 374 10.02 30.83 -4.29
N ILE A 375 9.28 30.68 -5.39
CA ILE A 375 8.71 31.80 -6.13
C ILE A 375 7.20 31.63 -6.15
N LEU A 376 6.47 32.69 -5.78
CA LEU A 376 5.04 32.82 -6.01
C LEU A 376 4.85 33.71 -7.22
N SER A 377 4.15 33.20 -8.23
CA SER A 377 3.83 33.95 -9.44
C SER A 377 2.35 34.32 -9.42
N GLN A 378 2.01 35.48 -9.98
CA GLN A 378 0.64 35.94 -10.09
C GLN A 378 -0.22 34.85 -10.77
N PRO A 379 -1.33 34.43 -10.15
CA PRO A 379 -2.22 33.47 -10.77
C PRO A 379 -2.80 34.06 -12.06
N VAL A 380 -2.62 33.38 -13.17
CA VAL A 380 -3.18 33.80 -14.45
C VAL A 380 -4.60 33.25 -14.57
N CYS A 381 -5.60 34.12 -14.64
CA CYS A 381 -6.97 33.73 -14.97
C CYS A 381 -7.07 33.44 -16.48
N THR A 382 -6.53 32.30 -16.95
CA THR A 382 -6.82 31.81 -18.30
C THR A 382 -8.02 30.86 -18.25
N PRO A 383 -9.00 30.98 -19.18
CA PRO A 383 -10.13 30.07 -19.29
C PRO A 383 -9.75 28.64 -19.76
N LEU A 384 -8.47 28.41 -20.08
CA LEU A 384 -7.94 27.10 -20.47
C LEU A 384 -7.12 26.51 -19.31
N PRO A 385 -7.29 25.22 -18.97
CA PRO A 385 -6.40 24.56 -18.04
C PRO A 385 -5.02 24.45 -18.69
N LEU A 386 -4.09 25.33 -18.29
CA LEU A 386 -2.70 25.21 -18.66
C LEU A 386 -2.19 23.85 -18.17
N ARG A 387 -1.67 23.05 -19.11
CA ARG A 387 -1.14 21.70 -18.96
C ARG A 387 0.09 21.65 -18.02
N TYR A 388 -0.06 22.00 -16.75
CA TYR A 388 0.94 21.79 -15.70
C TYR A 388 0.75 20.46 -14.95
N PHE A 389 -0.29 19.70 -15.28
CA PHE A 389 -0.45 18.33 -14.83
C PHE A 389 0.47 17.41 -15.63
N SER A 390 1.59 16.99 -15.02
CA SER A 390 2.29 15.80 -15.46
C SER A 390 1.29 14.63 -15.48
N LEU A 391 1.12 14.02 -16.66
CA LEU A 391 0.22 12.88 -16.93
C LEU A 391 0.47 11.66 -16.03
N TYR A 392 1.55 11.66 -15.23
CA TYR A 392 1.85 10.59 -14.28
C TYR A 392 0.93 10.53 -13.05
N ASN A 393 0.21 11.61 -12.70
CA ASN A 393 -0.69 11.63 -11.53
C ASN A 393 -2.17 11.33 -11.86
N PHE A 394 -2.53 11.15 -13.14
CA PHE A 394 -3.92 10.89 -13.52
C PHE A 394 -4.44 9.52 -13.04
N ALA A 395 -3.55 8.55 -12.83
CA ALA A 395 -3.93 7.21 -12.36
C ALA A 395 -4.35 7.16 -10.87
N LEU A 396 -3.92 8.12 -10.04
CA LEU A 396 -4.29 8.18 -8.62
C LEU A 396 -5.59 8.96 -8.37
N LEU A 397 -5.94 9.90 -9.25
CA LEU A 397 -7.16 10.70 -9.14
C LEU A 397 -8.43 9.91 -9.49
N LEU A 398 -8.35 8.96 -10.45
CA LEU A 398 -9.54 8.21 -10.87
C LEU A 398 -9.99 7.12 -9.88
N ILE A 399 -9.10 6.60 -9.03
CA ILE A 399 -9.45 5.52 -8.10
C ILE A 399 -10.02 6.08 -6.78
N SER A 400 -9.58 7.26 -6.32
CA SER A 400 -10.00 7.77 -5.01
C SER A 400 -11.19 8.73 -5.04
N SER A 401 -11.48 9.39 -6.16
CA SER A 401 -12.49 10.47 -6.20
C SER A 401 -13.83 10.07 -6.82
N VAL A 402 -13.89 9.00 -7.64
CA VAL A 402 -15.14 8.61 -8.32
C VAL A 402 -15.96 7.60 -7.50
N VAL A 403 -15.32 6.76 -6.68
CA VAL A 403 -16.03 5.65 -6.00
C VAL A 403 -16.75 6.09 -4.71
N SER A 404 -16.36 7.20 -4.06
CA SER A 404 -17.00 7.61 -2.80
C SER A 404 -18.10 8.67 -2.99
N CYS A 405 -18.09 9.46 -4.08
CA CYS A 405 -19.12 10.47 -4.32
C CYS A 405 -20.42 9.91 -4.93
N SER A 406 -20.40 8.76 -5.60
CA SER A 406 -21.63 8.17 -6.18
C SER A 406 -22.51 7.38 -5.21
N LEU A 407 -22.04 7.06 -4.00
CA LEU A 407 -22.80 6.24 -3.02
C LEU A 407 -23.54 7.05 -1.95
N LYS A 408 -23.43 8.38 -1.94
CA LYS A 408 -24.14 9.25 -0.97
C LYS A 408 -25.19 10.19 -1.59
N ALA A 409 -25.42 10.09 -2.90
CA ALA A 409 -26.40 10.90 -3.63
C ALA A 409 -27.68 10.12 -4.01
N SER A 410 -27.86 8.89 -3.51
CA SER A 410 -29.05 8.06 -3.78
C SER A 410 -29.92 7.76 -2.55
N GLU A 411 -29.70 8.45 -1.43
CA GLU A 411 -30.56 8.42 -0.25
C GLU A 411 -30.92 9.84 0.20
N ILE A 412 -31.61 10.58 -0.67
CA ILE A 412 -32.59 11.63 -0.32
C ILE A 412 -33.72 11.54 -1.33
#